data_AF-A0AA95SMP9-F1
#
_entry.id   AF-A0AA95SMP9-F1
#
_cell.length_a   1.000
_cell.length_b   1.000
_cell.length_c   1.000
_cell.angle_alpha   90.00
_cell.angle_beta   90.00
_cell.angle_gamma   90.00
#
_symmetry.space_group_name_H-M   'P 1'
#
loop_
_entity.id
_entity.type
_entity.pdbx_description
1 polymer ?
#
loop_
_entity_poly.entity_id
_entity_poly.type
_entity_poly.pdbx_seq_one_letter_code
_entity_poly.pdbx_strand_id
1 'polypeptide(L)'
;MSKQQDLTPADKPAPWWRERMMWLVVGGPSVVIVACIATLTLAIRFPDPVIETKARLSADSAEEQGAALQPAMKARNHAATGGH
;
A
#
# COMPACT_ATOMS: atom_id res chain seq x y z
N MET A 1 66.53 25.39 -10.56
CA MET A 1 65.77 25.77 -11.78
C MET A 1 64.60 24.80 -11.89
N SER A 2 63.50 25.10 -11.19
CA SER A 2 62.33 24.21 -11.11
C SER A 2 61.55 24.31 -12.41
N LYS A 3 61.46 23.20 -13.14
CA LYS A 3 60.70 23.09 -14.38
C LYS A 3 59.21 23.06 -13.98
N GLN A 4 58.53 24.20 -14.08
CA GLN A 4 57.07 24.21 -13.99
C GLN A 4 56.54 23.40 -15.17
N GLN A 5 56.05 22.21 -14.88
CA GLN A 5 55.31 21.39 -15.82
C GLN A 5 53.96 22.08 -15.99
N ASP A 6 53.84 22.90 -17.04
CA ASP A 6 52.57 23.43 -17.49
C ASP A 6 51.69 22.25 -17.92
N LEU A 7 50.80 21.82 -17.02
CA LEU A 7 49.77 20.85 -17.31
C LEU A 7 48.85 21.45 -18.37
N THR A 8 48.99 20.98 -19.60
CA THR A 8 48.09 21.39 -20.70
C THR A 8 46.64 21.13 -20.29
N PRO A 9 45.68 22.00 -20.66
CA PRO A 9 44.27 21.88 -20.24
C PRO A 9 43.60 20.56 -20.67
N ALA A 10 44.23 19.79 -21.57
CA ALA A 10 43.81 18.45 -21.97
C ALA A 10 43.97 17.39 -20.86
N ASP A 11 44.83 17.61 -19.85
CA ASP A 11 45.04 16.67 -18.74
C ASP A 11 44.04 16.83 -17.58
N LYS A 12 43.10 17.78 -17.67
CA LYS A 12 42.10 17.94 -16.61
C LYS A 12 41.03 16.87 -16.74
N PRO A 13 40.87 15.96 -15.75
CA PRO A 13 39.82 14.95 -15.80
C PRO A 13 38.45 15.64 -15.89
N ALA A 14 37.60 15.14 -16.79
CA ALA A 14 36.26 15.66 -16.94
C ALA A 14 35.48 15.51 -15.62
N PRO A 15 34.61 16.48 -15.26
CA PRO A 15 33.80 16.36 -14.06
C PRO A 15 32.91 15.12 -14.13
N TRP A 16 33.07 14.22 -13.15
CA TRP A 16 32.39 12.93 -13.06
C TRP A 16 30.85 13.01 -13.16
N TRP A 17 30.24 14.13 -12.76
CA TRP A 17 28.79 14.37 -12.87
C TRP A 17 28.26 14.51 -14.31
N ARG A 18 29.15 14.70 -15.30
CA ARG A 18 28.76 14.81 -16.71
C ARG A 18 28.65 13.46 -17.41
N GLU A 19 29.21 12.40 -16.82
CA GLU A 19 29.19 11.05 -17.38
C GLU A 19 27.78 10.43 -17.27
N ARG A 20 27.23 9.97 -18.40
CA ARG A 20 25.90 9.31 -18.43
C ARG A 20 25.84 8.06 -17.56
N MET A 21 26.97 7.36 -17.41
CA MET A 21 27.08 6.17 -16.57
C MET A 21 26.78 6.46 -15.09
N MET A 22 27.21 7.61 -14.56
CA MET A 22 26.91 8.00 -13.18
C MET A 22 25.41 8.11 -12.94
N TRP A 23 24.67 8.68 -13.90
CA TRP A 23 23.22 8.82 -13.79
C TRP A 23 22.48 7.50 -13.80
N LEU A 24 23.02 6.43 -14.40
CA LEU A 24 22.44 5.09 -14.29
C LEU A 24 22.58 4.53 -12.87
N VAL A 25 23.73 4.77 -12.24
CA VAL A 25 24.01 4.32 -10.86
C VAL A 25 23.21 5.12 -9.83
N VAL A 26 23.16 6.43 -9.97
CA VAL A 26 22.44 7.33 -9.05
C VAL A 26 20.93 7.31 -9.34
N GLY A 27 20.54 7.09 -10.60
CA GLY A 27 19.15 7.07 -11.04
C GLY A 27 18.34 5.95 -10.38
N GLY A 28 18.89 4.74 -10.26
CA GLY A 28 18.21 3.62 -9.59
C GLY A 28 17.77 3.97 -8.16
N PRO A 29 18.69 4.32 -7.24
CA PRO A 29 18.36 4.76 -5.89
C PRO A 29 17.46 5.99 -5.85
N SER A 30 17.69 6.98 -6.73
CA SER A 30 16.89 8.20 -6.75
C SER A 30 15.41 7.92 -7.06
N VAL A 31 15.13 7.02 -8.00
CA VAL A 31 13.75 6.63 -8.34
C VAL A 31 13.05 5.97 -7.16
N VAL A 32 13.74 5.09 -6.43
CA VAL A 32 13.18 4.43 -5.23
C VAL A 32 12.84 5.45 -4.15
N ILE A 33 13.71 6.43 -3.91
CA ILE A 33 13.46 7.50 -2.93
C ILE A 33 12.22 8.31 -3.31
N VAL A 34 12.10 8.70 -4.58
CA VAL A 34 10.92 9.42 -5.09
C VAL A 34 9.64 8.59 -4.92
N ALA A 35 9.69 7.29 -5.25
CA ALA A 35 8.56 6.39 -5.08
C ALA A 35 8.14 6.27 -3.60
N CYS A 36 9.11 6.18 -2.68
CA CYS A 36 8.84 6.10 -1.25
C CYS A 36 8.14 7.37 -0.72
N ILE A 37 8.65 8.55 -1.13
CA ILE A 37 8.04 9.84 -0.79
C ILE A 37 6.64 9.95 -1.39
N ALA A 38 6.44 9.51 -2.63
CA ALA A 38 5.13 9.54 -3.29
C ALA A 38 4.10 8.68 -2.54
N THR A 39 4.46 7.45 -2.16
CA THR A 39 3.61 6.57 -1.34
C THR A 39 3.28 7.19 0.02
N LEU A 40 4.28 7.75 0.70
CA LEU A 40 4.09 8.42 1.98
C LEU A 40 3.15 9.63 1.84
N THR A 41 3.35 10.43 0.80
CA THR A 41 2.52 11.61 0.51
C THR A 41 1.07 11.19 0.22
N LEU A 42 0.88 10.12 -0.54
CA LEU A 42 -0.43 9.55 -0.83
C LEU A 42 -1.12 9.07 0.44
N ALA A 43 -0.42 8.35 1.31
CA ALA A 43 -0.96 7.85 2.57
C ALA A 43 -1.41 8.96 3.52
N ILE A 44 -0.66 10.08 3.58
CA ILE A 44 -1.02 11.23 4.41
C ILE A 44 -2.20 12.00 3.79
N ARG A 45 -2.22 12.15 2.46
CA ARG A 45 -3.21 12.97 1.75
C ARG A 45 -4.56 12.26 1.57
N PHE A 46 -4.52 10.94 1.43
CA PHE A 46 -5.68 10.08 1.22
C PHE A 46 -5.68 9.01 2.33
N PRO A 47 -6.15 9.36 3.55
CA PRO A 47 -6.45 8.33 4.53
C PRO A 47 -7.47 7.38 3.90
N ASP A 48 -7.07 6.13 3.70
CA ASP A 48 -7.95 5.07 3.21
C ASP A 48 -9.21 5.09 4.09
N PRO A 49 -10.41 5.36 3.53
CA PRO A 49 -11.63 5.38 4.31
C PRO A 49 -11.74 4.02 4.99
N VAL A 50 -11.75 4.03 6.32
CA VAL A 50 -11.85 2.79 7.10
C VAL A 50 -13.12 2.08 6.64
N ILE A 51 -12.97 1.05 5.80
CA ILE A 51 -14.08 0.18 5.48
C ILE A 51 -14.40 -0.45 6.83
N GLU A 52 -15.56 -0.10 7.38
CA GLU A 52 -16.05 -0.65 8.63
C GLU A 52 -16.33 -2.14 8.43
N THR A 53 -15.27 -2.94 8.38
CA THR A 53 -15.30 -4.39 8.44
C THR A 53 -16.07 -4.79 9.70
N LYS A 54 -15.98 -4.00 10.77
CA LYS A 54 -16.81 -4.15 11.98
C LYS A 54 -18.31 -3.95 11.72
N ALA A 55 -18.73 -2.96 10.90
CA ALA A 55 -20.15 -2.80 10.55
C ALA A 55 -20.67 -3.96 9.70
N ARG A 56 -19.84 -4.50 8.79
CA ARG A 56 -20.21 -5.70 8.02
C ARG A 56 -20.33 -6.94 8.90
N LEU A 57 -19.39 -7.18 9.80
CA LEU A 57 -19.46 -8.29 10.76
C LEU A 57 -20.63 -8.13 11.75
N SER A 58 -20.91 -6.92 12.23
CA SER A 58 -22.04 -6.66 13.13
C SER A 58 -23.39 -6.77 12.45
N ALA A 59 -23.51 -6.38 11.18
CA ALA A 59 -24.73 -6.58 10.40
C ALA A 59 -24.99 -8.07 10.13
N ASP A 60 -23.97 -8.82 9.73
CA ASP A 60 -24.05 -10.27 9.47
C ASP A 60 -24.36 -11.07 10.74
N SER A 61 -23.72 -10.71 11.86
CA SER A 61 -24.00 -11.31 13.18
C SER A 61 -25.43 -10.99 13.64
N ALA A 62 -25.86 -9.73 13.54
CA ALA A 62 -27.20 -9.32 13.97
C ALA A 62 -28.31 -9.99 13.15
N GLU A 63 -28.06 -10.27 11.87
CA GLU A 63 -28.97 -11.01 10.99
C GLU A 63 -29.04 -12.50 11.39
N GLU A 64 -27.91 -13.15 11.68
CA GLU A 64 -27.87 -14.54 12.20
C GLU A 64 -28.53 -14.67 13.59
N GLN A 65 -28.22 -13.77 14.52
CA GLN A 65 -28.85 -13.80 15.85
C GLN A 65 -30.35 -13.48 15.79
N GLY A 66 -30.77 -12.59 14.88
CA GLY A 66 -32.19 -12.33 14.59
C GLY A 66 -32.91 -13.52 13.95
N ALA A 67 -32.21 -14.35 13.17
CA ALA A 67 -32.74 -15.60 12.62
C ALA A 67 -32.84 -16.70 13.69
N ALA A 68 -31.87 -16.79 14.61
CA ALA A 68 -31.87 -17.74 15.74
C ALA A 68 -32.95 -17.43 16.80
N LEU A 69 -33.42 -16.18 16.88
CA LEU A 69 -34.52 -15.74 17.74
C LEU A 69 -35.90 -15.85 17.07
N GLN A 70 -35.96 -16.11 15.76
CA GLN A 70 -37.19 -16.41 15.04
C GLN A 70 -37.52 -17.91 15.17
N PRO A 71 -38.81 -18.23 15.39
CA PRO A 71 -39.26 -18.83 16.63
C PRO A 71 -39.13 -20.37 16.62
N ALA A 72 -38.42 -20.92 17.62
CA ALA A 72 -38.58 -22.32 18.04
C ALA A 72 -40.05 -22.69 18.36
N MET A 73 -40.90 -21.68 18.55
CA MET A 73 -42.35 -21.81 18.69
C MET A 73 -43.06 -22.29 17.41
N LYS A 74 -42.53 -22.03 16.20
CA LYS A 74 -43.14 -22.51 14.93
C LYS A 74 -43.01 -24.03 14.75
N ALA A 75 -42.03 -24.66 15.40
CA ALA A 75 -41.76 -26.09 15.27
C ALA A 75 -42.76 -26.98 16.04
N ARG A 76 -43.44 -26.47 17.08
CA ARG A 76 -44.30 -27.30 17.94
C ARG A 76 -45.64 -27.69 17.30
N ASN A 77 -46.14 -26.92 16.33
CA ASN A 77 -47.44 -27.20 15.70
C ASN A 77 -47.35 -28.01 14.40
N HIS A 78 -46.19 -28.11 13.76
CA HIS A 78 -46.04 -28.88 12.51
C HIS A 78 -45.99 -30.40 12.72
N ALA A 79 -45.69 -30.90 13.93
CA ALA A 79 -45.69 -32.34 14.23
C ALA A 79 -47.09 -32.90 14.56
N ALA A 80 -48.08 -32.05 14.82
CA ALA A 80 -49.42 -32.47 15.25
C ALA A 80 -50.43 -32.66 14.09
N THR A 81 -50.08 -32.30 12.85
CA THR A 81 -50.96 -32.41 11.67
C THR A 81 -50.55 -33.51 10.68
N GLY A 82 -49.72 -34.47 11.10
CA GLY A 82 -49.28 -35.61 10.27
C GLY A 82 -50.09 -36.90 10.46
N GLY A 83 -51.39 -36.80 10.77
CA GLY A 83 -52.27 -37.96 10.95
C GLY A 83 -53.53 -37.85 10.11
N HIS A 84 -53.46 -38.31 8.85
CA HIS A 84 -54.54 -38.96 8.10
C HIS A 84 -53.99 -39.56 6.80
#